data_AF-J7Q4K2-F1
#
_entry.id   AF-J7Q4K2-F1
#
_cell.length_a   1.000
_cell.length_b   1.000
_cell.length_c   1.000
_cell.angle_alpha   90.00
_cell.angle_beta   90.00
_cell.angle_gamma   90.00
#
_symmetry.space_group_name_H-M   'P 1'
#
loop_
_entity.id
_entity.type
_entity.pdbx_description
1 polymer ?
#
loop_
_entity_poly.entity_id
_entity_poly.type
_entity_poly.pdbx_seq_one_letter_code
_entity_poly.pdbx_strand_id
1 'polypeptide(L)'
;MTSAIKHASDIVVGFAGMTHLGIVSAISVAAKGFKTIGYDSDSQLVGRLSAGQPPIEEPDLDDLLRANGARQAFTNDLSRLAECDIVYISYDVPTDDRGQSDLSPIVGIIEAVAKALRPDGILVILCQVPPGFTRGVRAVPPERLYYQVETLVFGRAMARALQPERTIIGCADSDAPLEPRYKALLSAFGCPLIPMSYESAELCKIAINCCLVSSISVANTLAELCENIGAEWSEIVPALKLDARIGPSAYLSPGLGIAGGNLERDLATVIALSERFDTDAGVVRAWIDNSRRRRDWVRGAITTALLREKPEATIAVWGLAYKENTHSIKNSPSVATIMGLPETRFVAHDPVVQASAISHARLTGVDSPLAALEGADALMILTPWPAYRRVGVADISRTMRGRIVIDPYRLLDPRAAAAAGLDYYTLGSRHNPSAGTL
;
A
#
# COMPACT_ATOMS: atom_id res chain seq x y z
N MET A 1 34.04 -17.39 29.13
CA MET A 1 34.31 -17.88 27.77
C MET A 1 33.93 -16.78 26.80
N THR A 2 34.93 -16.08 26.28
CA THR A 2 34.79 -15.01 25.28
C THR A 2 34.25 -15.62 23.98
N SER A 3 32.97 -15.40 23.70
CA SER A 3 32.39 -15.68 22.39
C SER A 3 33.17 -14.87 21.35
N ALA A 4 33.90 -15.56 20.47
CA ALA A 4 34.56 -14.92 19.34
C ALA A 4 33.48 -14.21 18.51
N ILE A 5 33.63 -12.90 18.32
CA ILE A 5 32.71 -12.11 17.49
C ILE A 5 32.75 -12.71 16.09
N LYS A 6 31.68 -13.41 15.69
CA LYS A 6 31.51 -13.92 14.33
C LYS A 6 31.72 -12.78 13.34
N HIS A 7 32.39 -13.04 12.22
CA HIS A 7 32.39 -12.08 11.12
C HIS A 7 30.94 -11.90 10.63
N ALA A 8 30.58 -10.69 10.18
CA ALA A 8 29.22 -10.40 9.75
C ALA A 8 28.71 -11.40 8.67
N SER A 9 29.60 -11.93 7.84
CA SER A 9 29.30 -12.95 6.82
C SER A 9 28.90 -14.33 7.37
N ASP A 10 29.13 -14.61 8.66
CA ASP A 10 28.84 -15.89 9.31
C ASP A 10 27.49 -15.89 10.06
N ILE A 11 26.78 -14.77 10.04
CA ILE A 11 25.44 -14.63 10.62
C ILE A 11 24.44 -15.29 9.68
N VAL A 12 23.65 -16.22 10.22
CA VAL A 12 22.54 -16.88 9.50
C VAL A 12 21.21 -16.29 9.97
N VAL A 13 20.37 -15.87 9.03
CA VAL A 13 19.11 -15.18 9.31
C VAL A 13 17.92 -16.02 8.84
N GLY A 14 17.06 -16.39 9.77
CA GLY A 14 15.82 -17.12 9.50
C GLY A 14 14.65 -16.18 9.26
N PHE A 15 13.71 -16.60 8.42
CA PHE A 15 12.41 -15.95 8.23
C PHE A 15 11.32 -17.01 8.34
N ALA A 16 10.46 -16.91 9.35
CA ALA A 16 9.32 -17.80 9.55
C ALA A 16 8.06 -17.13 9.00
N GLY A 17 7.51 -17.72 7.93
CA GLY A 17 6.41 -17.18 7.14
C GLY A 17 6.93 -16.57 5.86
N MET A 18 6.71 -17.25 4.74
CA MET A 18 7.16 -16.83 3.40
C MET A 18 6.03 -16.13 2.64
N THR A 19 5.34 -15.19 3.30
CA THR A 19 4.44 -14.25 2.64
C THR A 19 5.24 -13.22 1.83
N HIS A 20 4.57 -12.23 1.23
CA HIS A 20 5.26 -11.14 0.51
C HIS A 20 6.36 -10.49 1.38
N LEU A 21 6.05 -10.24 2.66
CA LEU A 21 6.98 -9.65 3.63
C LEU A 21 8.20 -10.55 3.88
N GLY A 22 7.98 -11.85 4.10
CA GLY A 22 9.05 -12.82 4.34
C GLY A 22 9.95 -13.03 3.13
N ILE A 23 9.37 -13.16 1.93
CA ILE A 23 10.12 -13.35 0.68
C ILE A 23 11.01 -12.13 0.39
N VAL A 24 10.44 -10.93 0.38
CA VAL A 24 11.18 -9.68 0.11
C VAL A 24 12.30 -9.47 1.13
N SER A 25 12.02 -9.74 2.42
CA SER A 25 13.01 -9.56 3.48
C SER A 25 14.14 -10.59 3.41
N ALA A 26 13.83 -11.87 3.16
CA ALA A 26 14.83 -12.92 3.03
C ALA A 26 15.77 -12.67 1.83
N ILE A 27 15.22 -12.29 0.68
CA ILE A 27 16.02 -11.98 -0.52
C ILE A 27 16.87 -10.73 -0.28
N SER A 28 16.33 -9.68 0.34
CA SER A 28 17.09 -8.44 0.59
C SER A 28 18.25 -8.67 1.57
N VAL A 29 18.06 -9.47 2.62
CA VAL A 29 19.13 -9.87 3.55
C VAL A 29 20.19 -10.73 2.83
N ALA A 30 19.78 -11.65 1.96
CA ALA A 30 20.72 -12.44 1.16
C ALA A 30 21.56 -11.56 0.21
N ALA A 31 20.93 -10.55 -0.40
CA ALA A 31 21.61 -9.57 -1.25
C ALA A 31 22.60 -8.67 -0.48
N LYS A 32 22.43 -8.51 0.84
CA LYS A 32 23.43 -7.88 1.72
C LYS A 32 24.58 -8.81 2.13
N GLY A 33 24.58 -10.04 1.64
CA GLY A 33 25.68 -11.00 1.80
C GLY A 33 25.50 -12.01 2.94
N PHE A 34 24.39 -11.98 3.65
CA PHE A 34 24.09 -12.94 4.73
C PHE A 34 23.50 -14.23 4.17
N LYS A 35 23.62 -15.33 4.93
CA LYS A 35 22.89 -16.57 4.63
C LYS A 35 21.48 -16.48 5.18
N THR A 36 20.48 -16.92 4.42
CA THR A 36 19.10 -16.95 4.87
C THR A 36 18.45 -18.32 4.81
N ILE A 37 17.57 -18.58 5.76
CA ILE A 37 16.70 -19.77 5.79
C ILE A 37 15.25 -19.29 5.86
N GLY A 38 14.51 -19.45 4.78
CA GLY A 38 13.07 -19.18 4.73
C GLY A 38 12.27 -20.43 5.13
N TYR A 39 11.53 -20.34 6.22
CA TYR A 39 10.63 -21.39 6.69
C TYR A 39 9.17 -21.05 6.33
N ASP A 40 8.45 -22.00 5.76
CA ASP A 40 6.99 -21.97 5.69
C ASP A 40 6.39 -23.37 5.89
N SER A 41 5.24 -23.45 6.56
CA SER A 41 4.51 -24.72 6.71
C SER A 41 3.99 -25.27 5.37
N ASP A 42 3.76 -24.42 4.37
CA ASP A 42 3.31 -24.84 3.05
C ASP A 42 4.48 -25.42 2.24
N SER A 43 4.52 -26.76 2.18
CA SER A 43 5.51 -27.50 1.40
C SER A 43 5.48 -27.19 -0.11
N GLN A 44 4.33 -26.82 -0.69
CA GLN A 44 4.23 -26.47 -2.10
C GLN A 44 4.86 -25.09 -2.35
N LEU A 45 4.59 -24.12 -1.47
CA LEU A 45 5.23 -22.81 -1.49
C LEU A 45 6.75 -22.93 -1.37
N VAL A 46 7.23 -23.73 -0.41
CA VAL A 46 8.66 -24.00 -0.22
C VAL A 46 9.29 -24.63 -1.45
N GLY A 47 8.61 -25.60 -2.08
CA GLY A 47 9.06 -26.23 -3.33
C GLY A 47 9.20 -25.22 -4.47
N ARG A 48 8.21 -24.33 -4.64
CA ARG A 48 8.25 -23.25 -5.63
C ARG A 48 9.38 -22.27 -5.40
N LEU A 49 9.57 -21.81 -4.15
CA LEU A 49 10.65 -20.89 -3.79
C LEU A 49 12.03 -21.52 -4.02
N SER A 50 12.19 -22.80 -3.67
CA SER A 50 13.41 -23.57 -3.91
C SER A 50 13.73 -23.73 -5.40
N ALA A 51 12.69 -23.76 -6.24
CA ALA A 51 12.82 -23.79 -7.70
C ALA A 51 13.02 -22.39 -8.32
N GLY A 52 13.12 -21.32 -7.52
CA GLY A 52 13.27 -19.95 -8.01
C GLY A 52 11.99 -19.36 -8.62
N GLN A 53 10.81 -19.81 -8.18
CA GLN A 53 9.50 -19.42 -8.70
C GLN A 53 8.61 -18.79 -7.61
N PRO A 54 8.98 -17.61 -7.07
CA PRO A 54 8.23 -16.95 -6.02
C PRO A 54 6.79 -16.64 -6.46
N PRO A 55 5.79 -16.72 -5.55
CA PRO A 55 4.38 -16.42 -5.87
C PRO A 55 4.06 -14.92 -5.87
N ILE A 56 5.08 -14.06 -5.88
CA ILE A 56 4.93 -12.60 -5.82
C ILE A 56 5.69 -11.95 -6.97
N GLU A 57 5.25 -10.77 -7.38
CA GLU A 57 5.88 -9.97 -8.42
C GLU A 57 6.35 -8.64 -7.82
N GLU A 58 7.65 -8.39 -7.88
CA GLU A 58 8.28 -7.12 -7.51
C GLU A 58 9.43 -6.86 -8.48
N PRO A 59 9.69 -5.59 -8.84
CA PRO A 59 10.87 -5.25 -9.64
C PRO A 59 12.16 -5.82 -9.03
N ASP A 60 13.04 -6.35 -9.89
CA ASP A 60 14.35 -6.93 -9.57
C ASP A 60 14.34 -8.20 -8.69
N LEU A 61 13.17 -8.68 -8.24
CA LEU A 61 13.08 -9.78 -7.28
C LEU A 61 13.68 -11.08 -7.82
N ASP A 62 13.30 -11.48 -9.03
CA ASP A 62 13.75 -12.72 -9.64
C ASP A 62 15.27 -12.73 -9.91
N ASP A 63 15.82 -11.59 -10.32
CA ASP A 63 17.26 -11.43 -10.54
C ASP A 63 18.03 -11.53 -9.23
N LEU A 64 17.54 -10.88 -8.17
CA LEU A 64 18.14 -10.93 -6.84
C LEU A 64 18.05 -12.33 -6.21
N LEU A 65 16.91 -13.01 -6.38
CA LEU A 65 16.72 -14.39 -5.94
C LEU A 65 17.75 -15.31 -6.60
N ARG A 66 17.90 -15.25 -7.93
CA ARG A 66 18.90 -16.03 -8.68
C ARG A 66 20.33 -15.68 -8.29
N ALA A 67 20.67 -14.39 -8.24
CA ALA A 67 22.02 -13.92 -7.95
C ALA A 67 22.51 -14.34 -6.54
N ASN A 68 21.58 -14.57 -5.60
CA ASN A 68 21.89 -14.93 -4.23
C ASN A 68 21.49 -16.38 -3.87
N GLY A 69 21.20 -17.25 -4.86
CA GLY A 69 20.71 -18.60 -4.61
C GLY A 69 21.62 -19.44 -3.69
N ALA A 70 22.94 -19.27 -3.80
CA ALA A 70 23.91 -19.97 -2.94
C ALA A 70 23.87 -19.55 -1.46
N ARG A 71 23.22 -18.42 -1.14
CA ARG A 71 23.06 -17.90 0.23
C ARG A 71 21.67 -18.17 0.80
N GLN A 72 20.76 -18.76 0.03
CA GLN A 72 19.35 -18.89 0.40
C GLN A 72 18.97 -20.36 0.45
N ALA A 73 18.23 -20.74 1.49
CA ALA A 73 17.57 -22.02 1.58
C ALA A 73 16.12 -21.82 1.98
N PHE A 74 15.22 -22.62 1.42
CA PHE A 74 13.82 -22.67 1.84
C PHE A 74 13.50 -24.05 2.41
N THR A 75 12.66 -24.10 3.43
CA THR A 75 12.36 -25.35 4.16
C THR A 75 10.96 -25.33 4.75
N ASN A 76 10.33 -26.49 4.87
CA ASN A 76 9.13 -26.69 5.70
C ASN A 76 9.44 -27.44 7.01
N ASP A 77 10.72 -27.70 7.28
CA ASP A 77 11.20 -28.21 8.56
C ASP A 77 11.57 -27.04 9.48
N LEU A 78 10.75 -26.85 10.52
CA LEU A 78 10.92 -25.80 11.52
C LEU A 78 12.24 -25.95 12.32
N SER A 79 12.75 -27.17 12.48
CA SER A 79 13.94 -27.45 13.30
C SER A 79 15.21 -26.80 12.73
N ARG A 80 15.22 -26.53 11.41
CA ARG A 80 16.31 -25.82 10.73
C ARG A 80 16.51 -24.38 11.21
N LEU A 81 15.50 -23.78 11.86
CA LEU A 81 15.66 -22.45 12.46
C LEU A 81 16.66 -22.45 13.63
N ALA A 82 17.03 -23.61 14.18
CA ALA A 82 18.13 -23.74 15.14
C ALA A 82 19.50 -23.37 14.54
N GLU A 83 19.65 -23.41 13.21
CA GLU A 83 20.86 -22.98 12.49
C GLU A 83 21.02 -21.45 12.50
N CYS A 84 19.94 -20.70 12.74
CA CYS A 84 19.89 -19.25 12.60
C CYS A 84 20.34 -18.52 13.87
N ASP A 85 21.13 -17.45 13.71
CA ASP A 85 21.48 -16.54 14.80
C ASP A 85 20.32 -15.58 15.13
N ILE A 86 19.55 -15.19 14.11
CA ILE A 86 18.42 -14.26 14.19
C ILE A 86 17.27 -14.88 13.39
N VAL A 87 16.06 -14.92 13.95
CA VAL A 87 14.87 -15.39 13.23
C VAL A 87 13.78 -14.32 13.27
N TYR A 88 13.29 -13.96 12.10
CA TYR A 88 12.18 -13.05 11.91
C TYR A 88 10.85 -13.81 11.83
N ILE A 89 9.80 -13.27 12.45
CA ILE A 89 8.40 -13.69 12.26
C ILE A 89 7.77 -12.76 11.22
N SER A 90 7.50 -13.29 10.03
CA SER A 90 7.09 -12.54 8.83
C SER A 90 5.78 -13.04 8.22
N TYR A 91 4.86 -13.52 9.05
CA TYR A 91 3.51 -13.89 8.63
C TYR A 91 2.64 -12.65 8.37
N ASP A 92 1.70 -12.79 7.44
CA ASP A 92 0.60 -11.83 7.33
C ASP A 92 -0.38 -12.07 8.48
N VAL A 93 -0.89 -10.98 9.06
CA VAL A 93 -1.92 -11.06 10.10
C VAL A 93 -3.30 -11.11 9.43
N PRO A 94 -4.03 -12.23 9.54
CA PRO A 94 -5.38 -12.32 8.98
C PRO A 94 -6.25 -11.19 9.54
N THR A 95 -6.83 -10.39 8.64
CA THR A 95 -7.66 -9.24 9.00
C THR A 95 -8.99 -9.35 8.26
N ASP A 96 -10.10 -9.25 9.00
CA ASP A 96 -11.44 -9.28 8.42
C ASP A 96 -11.83 -7.94 7.75
N ASP A 97 -13.00 -7.90 7.11
CA ASP A 97 -13.49 -6.69 6.44
C ASP A 97 -13.89 -5.56 7.41
N ARG A 98 -13.92 -5.83 8.72
CA ARG A 98 -14.13 -4.84 9.78
C ARG A 98 -12.80 -4.32 10.34
N GLY A 99 -11.66 -4.77 9.80
CA GLY A 99 -10.33 -4.39 10.27
C GLY A 99 -9.89 -5.13 11.54
N GLN A 100 -10.61 -6.17 11.97
CA GLN A 100 -10.25 -6.97 13.14
C GLN A 100 -9.20 -8.00 12.76
N SER A 101 -8.09 -7.99 13.48
CA SER A 101 -6.95 -8.88 13.25
C SER A 101 -7.02 -10.12 14.15
N ASP A 102 -6.83 -11.31 13.58
CA ASP A 102 -6.62 -12.54 14.34
C ASP A 102 -5.12 -12.76 14.58
N LEU A 103 -4.70 -12.62 15.84
CA LEU A 103 -3.29 -12.77 16.25
C LEU A 103 -2.94 -14.21 16.66
N SER A 104 -3.92 -15.12 16.72
CA SER A 104 -3.71 -16.50 17.16
C SER A 104 -2.64 -17.24 16.34
N PRO A 105 -2.61 -17.11 14.99
CA PRO A 105 -1.55 -17.72 14.17
C PRO A 105 -0.16 -17.14 14.50
N ILE A 106 -0.08 -15.83 14.75
CA ILE A 106 1.17 -15.13 15.08
C ILE A 106 1.72 -15.59 16.43
N VAL A 107 0.85 -15.70 17.44
CA VAL A 107 1.22 -16.24 18.76
C VAL A 107 1.72 -17.67 18.63
N GLY A 108 0.99 -18.52 17.90
CA GLY A 108 1.36 -19.92 17.68
C GLY A 108 2.71 -20.09 17.02
N ILE A 109 3.01 -19.33 15.95
CA ILE A 109 4.32 -19.41 15.28
C ILE A 109 5.44 -18.85 16.15
N ILE A 110 5.21 -17.78 16.92
CA ILE A 110 6.19 -17.25 17.89
C ILE A 110 6.59 -18.33 18.90
N GLU A 111 5.62 -19.05 19.47
CA GLU A 111 5.89 -20.12 20.42
C GLU A 111 6.63 -21.30 19.79
N ALA A 112 6.26 -21.67 18.56
CA ALA A 112 6.91 -22.77 17.84
C ALA A 112 8.37 -22.42 17.48
N VAL A 113 8.60 -21.22 16.94
CA VAL A 113 9.93 -20.71 16.61
C VAL A 113 10.78 -20.56 17.87
N ALA A 114 10.24 -20.02 18.95
CA ALA A 114 10.98 -19.87 20.21
C ALA A 114 11.51 -21.19 20.77
N LYS A 115 10.77 -22.30 20.57
CA LYS A 115 11.21 -23.65 20.94
C LYS A 115 12.29 -24.21 20.00
N ALA A 116 12.26 -23.83 18.73
CA ALA A 116 13.24 -24.25 17.72
C ALA A 116 14.50 -23.37 17.69
N LEU A 117 14.44 -22.17 18.27
CA LEU A 117 15.58 -21.27 18.36
C LEU A 117 16.75 -21.90 19.12
N ARG A 118 17.96 -21.62 18.66
CA ARG A 118 19.17 -21.87 19.44
C ARG A 118 19.14 -21.12 20.79
N PRO A 119 19.86 -21.59 21.83
CA PRO A 119 19.78 -21.03 23.18
C PRO A 119 20.03 -19.52 23.28
N ASP A 120 20.91 -18.98 22.45
CA ASP A 120 21.29 -17.56 22.35
C ASP A 120 20.69 -16.86 21.13
N GLY A 121 19.71 -17.49 20.44
CA GLY A 121 19.11 -16.97 19.21
C GLY A 121 18.21 -15.78 19.46
N ILE A 122 18.15 -14.86 18.49
CA ILE A 122 17.34 -13.65 18.55
C ILE A 122 16.02 -13.88 17.82
N LEU A 123 14.92 -13.46 18.43
CA LEU A 123 13.60 -13.44 17.80
C LEU A 123 13.22 -12.00 17.44
N VAL A 124 12.86 -11.78 16.19
CA VAL A 124 12.40 -10.47 15.71
C VAL A 124 10.99 -10.59 15.15
N ILE A 125 10.04 -9.85 15.69
CA ILE A 125 8.69 -9.76 15.12
C ILE A 125 8.72 -8.69 14.02
N LEU A 126 8.43 -9.11 12.78
CA LEU A 126 8.40 -8.21 11.60
C LEU A 126 6.97 -7.92 11.13
N CYS A 127 6.06 -8.87 11.36
CA CYS A 127 4.65 -8.70 11.06
C CYS A 127 4.03 -7.57 11.91
N GLN A 128 3.07 -6.85 11.34
CA GLN A 128 2.43 -5.75 12.06
C GLN A 128 1.51 -6.27 13.18
N VAL A 129 1.74 -5.79 14.40
CA VAL A 129 1.00 -6.18 15.62
C VAL A 129 0.51 -4.94 16.37
N PRO A 130 -0.55 -5.03 17.19
CA PRO A 130 -1.05 -3.87 17.93
C PRO A 130 -0.08 -3.45 19.06
N PRO A 131 -0.10 -2.16 19.47
CA PRO A 131 0.70 -1.69 20.60
C PRO A 131 0.50 -2.50 21.88
N GLY A 132 1.61 -2.94 22.48
CA GLY A 132 1.68 -3.78 23.67
C GLY A 132 1.83 -5.28 23.37
N PHE A 133 1.73 -5.71 22.11
CA PHE A 133 1.80 -7.13 21.74
C PHE A 133 3.16 -7.73 22.06
N THR A 134 4.24 -7.13 21.55
CA THR A 134 5.61 -7.65 21.71
C THR A 134 6.02 -7.67 23.18
N ARG A 135 5.62 -6.64 23.95
CA ARG A 135 5.80 -6.59 25.41
C ARG A 135 5.12 -7.77 26.10
N GLY A 136 4.06 -8.33 25.54
CA GLY A 136 3.33 -9.50 26.05
C GLY A 136 3.97 -10.86 25.72
N VAL A 137 4.92 -10.91 24.79
CA VAL A 137 5.59 -12.16 24.42
C VAL A 137 6.53 -12.60 25.55
N ARG A 138 6.39 -13.85 25.99
CA ARG A 138 7.20 -14.47 27.06
C ARG A 138 8.04 -15.65 26.57
N ALA A 139 7.91 -15.99 25.28
CA ALA A 139 8.54 -17.17 24.69
C ALA A 139 10.08 -17.07 24.63
N VAL A 140 10.62 -15.84 24.66
CA VAL A 140 12.04 -15.56 24.76
C VAL A 140 12.30 -14.43 25.77
N PRO A 141 13.52 -14.36 26.36
CA PRO A 141 13.91 -13.25 27.22
C PRO A 141 13.88 -11.89 26.50
N PRO A 142 13.55 -10.78 27.19
CA PRO A 142 13.43 -9.45 26.57
C PRO A 142 14.68 -8.95 25.85
N GLU A 143 15.88 -9.38 26.27
CA GLU A 143 17.17 -9.02 25.65
C GLU A 143 17.43 -9.73 24.31
N ARG A 144 16.63 -10.74 23.97
CA ARG A 144 16.67 -11.48 22.69
C ARG A 144 15.41 -11.28 21.85
N LEU A 145 14.49 -10.44 22.30
CA LEU A 145 13.26 -10.12 21.61
C LEU A 145 13.35 -8.73 21.01
N TYR A 146 13.00 -8.62 19.74
CA TYR A 146 12.87 -7.33 19.07
C TYR A 146 11.58 -7.28 18.27
N TYR A 147 11.11 -6.07 18.04
CA TYR A 147 10.14 -5.77 17.00
C TYR A 147 10.83 -4.90 15.94
N GLN A 148 10.57 -5.14 14.67
CA GLN A 148 11.09 -4.31 13.59
C GLN A 148 9.93 -3.78 12.76
N VAL A 149 9.82 -2.46 12.64
CA VAL A 149 8.77 -1.86 11.82
C VAL A 149 9.10 -2.05 10.34
N GLU A 150 8.22 -2.72 9.60
CA GLU A 150 8.28 -2.77 8.14
C GLU A 150 7.60 -1.53 7.53
N THR A 151 8.12 -1.02 6.41
CA THR A 151 7.51 0.08 5.65
C THR A 151 7.53 -0.20 4.15
N LEU A 152 7.35 -1.47 3.77
CA LEU A 152 7.34 -1.88 2.38
C LEU A 152 6.16 -1.25 1.63
N VAL A 153 6.35 -1.03 0.33
CA VAL A 153 5.35 -0.50 -0.57
C VAL A 153 5.32 -1.43 -1.77
N PHE A 154 4.18 -2.06 -2.04
CA PHE A 154 3.98 -2.95 -3.19
C PHE A 154 4.43 -2.27 -4.50
N GLY A 155 5.17 -3.02 -5.33
CA GLY A 155 5.78 -2.54 -6.57
C GLY A 155 7.08 -1.76 -6.38
N ARG A 156 7.49 -1.51 -5.13
CA ARG A 156 8.78 -0.93 -4.75
C ARG A 156 9.38 -1.65 -3.53
N ALA A 157 8.89 -2.84 -3.20
CA ALA A 157 9.20 -3.48 -1.93
C ALA A 157 10.68 -3.91 -1.88
N MET A 158 11.20 -4.51 -2.96
CA MET A 158 12.61 -4.89 -3.05
C MET A 158 13.54 -3.68 -2.92
N ALA A 159 13.28 -2.60 -3.66
CA ALA A 159 14.09 -1.38 -3.58
C ALA A 159 14.11 -0.78 -2.16
N ARG A 160 12.94 -0.70 -1.50
CA ARG A 160 12.84 -0.20 -0.11
C ARG A 160 13.50 -1.14 0.90
N ALA A 161 13.42 -2.46 0.69
CA ALA A 161 14.07 -3.43 1.57
C ALA A 161 15.60 -3.38 1.44
N LEU A 162 16.13 -3.18 0.23
CA LEU A 162 17.58 -3.08 -0.02
C LEU A 162 18.18 -1.75 0.46
N GLN A 163 17.43 -0.67 0.38
CA GLN A 163 17.85 0.69 0.71
C GLN A 163 16.78 1.40 1.55
N PRO A 164 16.55 0.95 2.78
CA PRO A 164 15.58 1.59 3.67
C PRO A 164 16.06 2.99 4.07
N GLU A 165 15.14 3.94 4.26
CA GLU A 165 15.53 5.27 4.75
C GLU A 165 15.93 5.26 6.23
N ARG A 166 15.43 4.26 6.99
CA ARG A 166 15.74 4.00 8.40
C ARG A 166 15.29 2.58 8.79
N THR A 167 15.84 2.06 9.88
CA THR A 167 15.32 0.87 10.56
C THR A 167 14.81 1.26 11.95
N ILE A 168 13.52 1.04 12.21
CA ILE A 168 12.89 1.32 13.51
C ILE A 168 12.77 0.02 14.28
N ILE A 169 13.23 0.04 15.53
CA ILE A 169 13.49 -1.17 16.32
C ILE A 169 12.79 -1.02 17.68
N GLY A 170 11.80 -1.85 17.94
CA GLY A 170 11.22 -2.02 19.27
C GLY A 170 12.08 -2.96 20.11
N CYS A 171 12.41 -2.54 21.33
CA CYS A 171 13.20 -3.30 22.29
C CYS A 171 12.70 -3.04 23.72
N ALA A 172 13.13 -3.88 24.66
CA ALA A 172 12.72 -3.77 26.06
C ALA A 172 13.32 -2.54 26.77
N ASP A 173 14.55 -2.20 26.41
CA ASP A 173 15.31 -1.03 26.88
C ASP A 173 15.96 -0.37 25.66
N SER A 174 15.49 0.81 25.29
CA SER A 174 15.99 1.56 24.12
C SER A 174 17.29 2.30 24.36
N ASP A 175 17.70 2.45 25.62
CA ASP A 175 18.97 3.06 25.99
C ASP A 175 20.10 2.02 26.00
N ALA A 176 19.75 0.72 26.09
CA ALA A 176 20.70 -0.37 25.98
C ALA A 176 21.21 -0.56 24.54
N PRO A 177 22.50 -0.93 24.36
CA PRO A 177 23.01 -1.26 23.04
C PRO A 177 22.30 -2.50 22.47
N LEU A 178 21.97 -2.45 21.18
CA LEU A 178 21.47 -3.62 20.44
C LEU A 178 22.47 -4.78 20.50
N GLU A 179 21.95 -6.01 20.49
CA GLU A 179 22.79 -7.21 20.43
C GLU A 179 23.75 -7.14 19.21
N PRO A 180 25.05 -7.47 19.37
CA PRO A 180 26.06 -7.22 18.34
C PRO A 180 25.80 -7.84 16.97
N ARG A 181 25.27 -9.07 16.90
CA ARG A 181 24.91 -9.75 15.64
C ARG A 181 23.71 -9.06 14.99
N TYR A 182 22.70 -8.70 15.77
CA TYR A 182 21.55 -7.98 15.23
C TYR A 182 21.93 -6.59 14.71
N LYS A 183 22.75 -5.85 15.47
CA LYS A 183 23.32 -4.58 15.02
C LYS A 183 24.12 -4.74 13.74
N ALA A 184 24.96 -5.76 13.62
CA ALA A 184 25.77 -6.03 12.42
C ALA A 184 24.89 -6.29 11.19
N LEU A 185 23.82 -7.08 11.34
CA LEU A 185 22.83 -7.32 10.30
C LEU A 185 22.21 -6.00 9.81
N LEU A 186 21.65 -5.21 10.73
CA LEU A 186 20.96 -3.96 10.37
C LEU A 186 21.93 -2.92 9.78
N SER A 187 23.16 -2.84 10.29
CA SER A 187 24.15 -1.88 9.80
C SER A 187 24.56 -2.12 8.34
N ALA A 188 24.44 -3.36 7.84
CA ALA A 188 24.74 -3.68 6.44
C ALA A 188 23.79 -2.99 5.43
N PHE A 189 22.65 -2.49 5.89
CA PHE A 189 21.72 -1.73 5.05
C PHE A 189 22.12 -0.26 4.91
N GLY A 190 23.05 0.26 5.72
CA GLY A 190 23.62 1.60 5.56
C GLY A 190 22.65 2.73 5.87
N CYS A 191 21.67 2.51 6.75
CA CYS A 191 20.68 3.51 7.16
C CYS A 191 20.69 3.73 8.69
N PRO A 192 20.11 4.85 9.17
CA PRO A 192 19.98 5.10 10.61
C PRO A 192 19.19 4.00 11.33
N LEU A 193 19.69 3.57 12.48
CA LEU A 193 19.00 2.66 13.41
C LEU A 193 18.31 3.48 14.49
N ILE A 194 17.02 3.24 14.70
CA ILE A 194 16.18 4.01 15.62
C ILE A 194 15.58 3.05 16.67
N PRO A 195 16.32 2.74 17.75
CA PRO A 195 15.79 1.95 18.85
C PRO A 195 14.75 2.77 19.65
N MET A 196 13.69 2.11 20.09
CA MET A 196 12.64 2.64 20.95
C MET A 196 11.95 1.51 21.71
N SER A 197 11.07 1.84 22.65
CA SER A 197 10.26 0.82 23.34
C SER A 197 9.36 0.05 22.36
N TYR A 198 8.96 -1.18 22.71
CA TYR A 198 8.06 -1.99 21.89
C TYR A 198 6.79 -1.23 21.47
N GLU A 199 6.10 -0.64 22.43
CA GLU A 199 4.85 0.09 22.21
C GLU A 199 5.08 1.32 21.34
N SER A 200 6.22 2.01 21.52
CA SER A 200 6.60 3.13 20.66
C SER A 200 6.79 2.68 19.21
N ALA A 201 7.46 1.54 18.98
CA ALA A 201 7.71 1.03 17.63
C ALA A 201 6.42 0.51 16.96
N GLU A 202 5.60 -0.23 17.70
CA GLU A 202 4.29 -0.73 17.23
C GLU A 202 3.37 0.45 16.87
N LEU A 203 3.30 1.47 17.74
CA LEU A 203 2.55 2.70 17.46
C LEU A 203 3.19 3.53 16.35
N CYS A 204 4.52 3.52 16.18
CA CYS A 204 5.20 4.28 15.13
C CYS A 204 4.74 3.87 13.73
N LYS A 205 4.48 2.58 13.50
CA LYS A 205 3.89 2.09 12.24
C LYS A 205 2.55 2.76 11.94
N ILE A 206 1.66 2.77 12.93
CA ILE A 206 0.34 3.40 12.86
C ILE A 206 0.50 4.92 12.67
N ALA A 207 1.41 5.55 13.40
CA ALA A 207 1.66 6.99 13.32
C ALA A 207 2.13 7.42 11.94
N ILE A 208 3.04 6.67 11.30
CA ILE A 208 3.46 6.92 9.91
C ILE A 208 2.25 6.93 8.98
N ASN A 209 1.38 5.93 9.10
CA ASN A 209 0.18 5.82 8.28
C ASN A 209 -0.84 6.93 8.58
N CYS A 210 -1.02 7.32 9.85
CA CYS A 210 -1.85 8.46 10.22
C CYS A 210 -1.33 9.79 9.67
N CYS A 211 -0.02 10.03 9.63
CA CYS A 211 0.56 11.22 9.01
C CYS A 211 0.34 11.26 7.48
N LEU A 212 0.34 10.10 6.82
CA LEU A 212 0.00 10.01 5.40
C LEU A 212 -1.50 10.32 5.19
N VAL A 213 -2.37 9.71 6.00
CA VAL A 213 -3.82 9.94 5.96
C VAL A 213 -4.14 11.41 6.22
N SER A 214 -3.52 12.05 7.22
CA SER A 214 -3.78 13.45 7.54
C SER A 214 -3.40 14.37 6.36
N SER A 215 -2.26 14.11 5.70
CA SER A 215 -1.81 14.86 4.53
C SER A 215 -2.79 14.71 3.36
N ILE A 216 -3.28 13.50 3.11
CA ILE A 216 -4.32 13.20 2.11
C ILE A 216 -5.62 13.94 2.45
N SER A 217 -6.07 13.88 3.69
CA SER A 217 -7.32 14.54 4.12
C SER A 217 -7.24 16.07 4.03
N VAL A 218 -6.08 16.66 4.33
CA VAL A 218 -5.84 18.11 4.12
C VAL A 218 -5.90 18.43 2.62
N ALA A 219 -5.18 17.69 1.78
CA ALA A 219 -5.19 17.90 0.34
C ALA A 219 -6.60 17.76 -0.24
N ASN A 220 -7.35 16.73 0.18
CA ASN A 220 -8.74 16.54 -0.20
C ASN A 220 -9.62 17.70 0.24
N THR A 221 -9.51 18.16 1.49
CA THR A 221 -10.38 19.23 1.99
C THR A 221 -10.13 20.55 1.24
N LEU A 222 -8.86 20.94 1.08
CA LEU A 222 -8.50 22.18 0.41
C LEU A 222 -8.76 22.12 -1.10
N ALA A 223 -8.55 20.97 -1.73
CA ALA A 223 -8.94 20.76 -3.13
C ALA A 223 -10.45 20.97 -3.34
N GLU A 224 -11.31 20.54 -2.41
CA GLU A 224 -12.77 20.72 -2.56
C GLU A 224 -13.16 22.18 -2.46
N LEU A 225 -12.47 22.94 -1.60
CA LEU A 225 -12.65 24.39 -1.53
C LEU A 225 -12.20 25.07 -2.83
N CYS A 226 -11.05 24.65 -3.39
CA CYS A 226 -10.51 25.18 -4.65
C CYS A 226 -11.55 25.06 -5.80
N GLU A 227 -12.22 23.91 -5.89
CA GLU A 227 -13.29 23.64 -6.87
C GLU A 227 -14.43 24.68 -6.84
N ASN A 228 -14.67 25.33 -5.70
CA ASN A 228 -15.80 26.24 -5.48
C ASN A 228 -15.43 27.74 -5.41
N ILE A 229 -14.16 28.06 -5.13
CA ILE A 229 -13.71 29.46 -4.95
C ILE A 229 -12.90 29.99 -6.14
N GLY A 230 -12.66 29.15 -7.17
CA GLY A 230 -11.85 29.52 -8.32
C GLY A 230 -10.34 29.48 -8.07
N ALA A 231 -9.90 28.74 -7.05
CA ALA A 231 -8.49 28.44 -6.83
C ALA A 231 -8.13 27.09 -7.46
N GLU A 232 -6.84 26.84 -7.66
CA GLU A 232 -6.32 25.61 -8.25
C GLU A 232 -5.34 24.92 -7.29
N TRP A 233 -5.71 23.75 -6.79
CA TRP A 233 -4.88 23.02 -5.83
C TRP A 233 -3.48 22.71 -6.38
N SER A 234 -3.37 22.44 -7.68
CA SER A 234 -2.08 22.21 -8.34
C SER A 234 -1.16 23.42 -8.38
N GLU A 235 -1.69 24.64 -8.25
CA GLU A 235 -0.88 25.85 -8.15
C GLU A 235 -0.30 26.02 -6.74
N ILE A 236 -0.99 25.49 -5.72
CA ILE A 236 -0.62 25.58 -4.31
C ILE A 236 0.43 24.52 -3.92
N VAL A 237 0.29 23.29 -4.43
CA VAL A 237 1.15 22.15 -4.05
C VAL A 237 2.66 22.44 -4.20
N PRO A 238 3.16 23.03 -5.32
CA PRO A 238 4.59 23.34 -5.45
C PRO A 238 5.10 24.26 -4.34
N ALA A 239 4.32 25.27 -3.94
CA ALA A 239 4.69 26.19 -2.87
C ALA A 239 4.79 25.47 -1.51
N LEU A 240 3.84 24.58 -1.21
CA LEU A 240 3.86 23.79 0.03
C LEU A 240 5.07 22.86 0.10
N LYS A 241 5.44 22.23 -1.01
CA LYS A 241 6.60 21.31 -1.08
C LYS A 241 7.96 22.00 -0.90
N LEU A 242 8.03 23.31 -1.14
CA LEU A 242 9.22 24.12 -0.89
C LEU A 242 9.39 24.50 0.59
N ASP A 243 8.32 24.43 1.39
CA ASP A 243 8.43 24.63 2.84
C ASP A 243 9.13 23.42 3.46
N ALA A 244 10.29 23.65 4.07
CA ALA A 244 11.12 22.59 4.65
C ALA A 244 10.41 21.79 5.77
N ARG A 245 9.36 22.33 6.39
CA ARG A 245 8.58 21.64 7.43
C ARG A 245 7.56 20.66 6.85
N ILE A 246 7.18 20.85 5.59
CA ILE A 246 6.28 19.96 4.83
C ILE A 246 7.14 18.99 4.01
N GLY A 247 8.07 19.55 3.24
CA GLY A 247 9.10 18.83 2.51
C GLY A 247 8.70 18.45 1.08
N PRO A 248 9.71 18.20 0.22
CA PRO A 248 9.52 17.99 -1.22
C PRO A 248 8.78 16.68 -1.55
N SER A 249 8.84 15.71 -0.63
CA SER A 249 8.22 14.39 -0.79
C SER A 249 6.85 14.27 -0.11
N ALA A 250 6.29 15.37 0.42
CA ALA A 250 4.99 15.36 1.06
C ALA A 250 3.89 14.86 0.11
N TYR A 251 3.02 14.00 0.64
CA TYR A 251 1.87 13.51 -0.10
C TYR A 251 0.74 14.53 -0.05
N LEU A 252 0.66 15.37 -1.09
CA LEU A 252 -0.31 16.47 -1.20
C LEU A 252 -1.23 16.31 -2.41
N SER A 253 -1.27 15.12 -3.01
CA SER A 253 -2.19 14.84 -4.11
C SER A 253 -3.58 14.50 -3.55
N PRO A 254 -4.64 15.20 -3.98
CA PRO A 254 -5.99 14.80 -3.62
C PRO A 254 -6.33 13.48 -4.32
N GLY A 255 -7.31 12.77 -3.78
CA GLY A 255 -7.77 11.50 -4.32
C GLY A 255 -9.19 11.17 -3.88
N LEU A 256 -9.68 10.02 -4.31
CA LEU A 256 -11.03 9.53 -3.99
C LEU A 256 -11.14 8.92 -2.59
N GLY A 257 -10.42 9.50 -1.62
CA GLY A 257 -10.31 9.01 -0.26
C GLY A 257 -9.15 8.04 -0.05
N ILE A 258 -9.15 7.41 1.12
CA ILE A 258 -8.17 6.44 1.60
C ILE A 258 -8.45 5.11 0.91
N ALA A 259 -7.42 4.50 0.33
CA ALA A 259 -7.49 3.19 -0.31
C ALA A 259 -6.41 2.25 0.26
N GLY A 260 -6.74 0.96 0.32
CA GLY A 260 -5.87 -0.09 0.83
C GLY A 260 -6.12 -0.45 2.30
N GLY A 261 -6.18 -1.75 2.60
CA GLY A 261 -6.63 -2.27 3.90
C GLY A 261 -5.74 -1.90 5.09
N ASN A 262 -4.45 -1.63 4.88
CA ASN A 262 -3.53 -1.30 5.97
C ASN A 262 -3.87 0.04 6.62
N LEU A 263 -4.20 1.07 5.82
CA LEU A 263 -4.55 2.39 6.35
C LEU A 263 -5.88 2.33 7.12
N GLU A 264 -6.89 1.67 6.55
CA GLU A 264 -8.21 1.52 7.19
C GLU A 264 -8.11 0.75 8.52
N ARG A 265 -7.33 -0.34 8.56
CA ARG A 265 -7.05 -1.11 9.79
C ARG A 265 -6.39 -0.25 10.86
N ASP A 266 -5.40 0.57 10.48
CA ASP A 266 -4.66 1.39 11.43
C ASP A 266 -5.55 2.48 12.06
N LEU A 267 -6.42 3.11 11.26
CA LEU A 267 -7.40 4.07 11.79
C LEU A 267 -8.41 3.40 12.72
N ALA A 268 -8.89 2.19 12.39
CA ALA A 268 -9.74 1.41 13.27
C ALA A 268 -9.04 1.06 14.59
N THR A 269 -7.74 0.71 14.51
CA THR A 269 -6.91 0.43 15.69
C THR A 269 -6.78 1.67 16.58
N VAL A 270 -6.55 2.85 16.01
CA VAL A 270 -6.50 4.10 16.78
C VAL A 270 -7.83 4.37 17.49
N ILE A 271 -8.96 4.24 16.79
CA ILE A 271 -10.29 4.44 17.39
C ILE A 271 -10.52 3.45 18.55
N ALA A 272 -10.20 2.18 18.36
CA ALA A 272 -10.36 1.15 19.38
C ALA A 272 -9.45 1.38 20.61
N LEU A 273 -8.19 1.80 20.38
CA LEU A 273 -7.29 2.19 21.47
C LEU A 273 -7.82 3.42 22.21
N SER A 274 -8.34 4.41 21.49
CA SER A 274 -8.91 5.60 22.09
C SER A 274 -10.12 5.31 22.96
N GLU A 275 -11.02 4.43 22.51
CA GLU A 275 -12.16 3.99 23.30
C GLU A 275 -11.75 3.17 24.53
N ARG A 276 -10.74 2.30 24.38
CA ARG A 276 -10.21 1.49 25.49
C ARG A 276 -9.54 2.31 26.59
N PHE A 277 -8.83 3.37 26.22
CA PHE A 277 -8.04 4.19 27.15
C PHE A 277 -8.66 5.56 27.44
N ASP A 278 -9.91 5.79 27.03
CA ASP A 278 -10.66 7.04 27.23
C ASP A 278 -9.91 8.29 26.71
N THR A 279 -9.50 8.25 25.44
CA THR A 279 -8.84 9.37 24.74
C THR A 279 -9.61 9.81 23.50
N ASP A 280 -9.24 10.96 22.93
CA ASP A 280 -9.92 11.51 21.75
C ASP A 280 -9.47 10.84 20.43
N ALA A 281 -10.45 10.47 19.62
CA ALA A 281 -10.27 10.03 18.23
C ALA A 281 -11.10 10.86 17.24
N GLY A 282 -11.56 12.06 17.63
CA GLY A 282 -12.41 12.91 16.80
C GLY A 282 -11.78 13.26 15.45
N VAL A 283 -10.49 13.60 15.43
CA VAL A 283 -9.76 13.90 14.18
C VAL A 283 -9.66 12.69 13.25
N VAL A 284 -9.48 11.48 13.81
CA VAL A 284 -9.39 10.24 13.05
C VAL A 284 -10.74 9.91 12.40
N ARG A 285 -11.85 10.09 13.14
CA ARG A 285 -13.21 9.93 12.60
C ARG A 285 -13.47 10.94 11.47
N ALA A 286 -13.01 12.18 11.63
CA ALA A 286 -13.12 13.20 10.58
C ALA A 286 -12.34 12.83 9.30
N TRP A 287 -11.16 12.19 9.40
CA TRP A 287 -10.44 11.68 8.23
C TRP A 287 -11.20 10.56 7.51
N ILE A 288 -11.85 9.66 8.27
CA ILE A 288 -12.71 8.62 7.71
C ILE A 288 -13.87 9.26 6.96
N ASP A 289 -14.58 10.22 7.56
CA ASP A 289 -15.71 10.88 6.92
C ASP A 289 -15.30 11.71 5.69
N ASN A 290 -14.13 12.36 5.73
CA ASN A 290 -13.53 13.00 4.56
C ASN A 290 -13.30 12.00 3.43
N SER A 291 -12.74 10.82 3.74
CA SER A 291 -12.55 9.73 2.78
C SER A 291 -13.89 9.28 2.18
N ARG A 292 -14.92 9.07 3.03
CA ARG A 292 -16.27 8.70 2.57
C ARG A 292 -16.85 9.72 1.59
N ARG A 293 -16.78 11.01 1.94
CA ARG A 293 -17.23 12.12 1.08
C ARG A 293 -16.49 12.14 -0.25
N ARG A 294 -15.17 11.92 -0.25
CA ARG A 294 -14.37 11.95 -1.49
C ARG A 294 -14.63 10.78 -2.42
N ARG A 295 -14.98 9.59 -1.92
CA ARG A 295 -15.41 8.46 -2.77
C ARG A 295 -16.64 8.79 -3.61
N ASP A 296 -17.53 9.64 -3.09
CA ASP A 296 -18.75 10.04 -3.80
C ASP A 296 -18.53 11.14 -4.84
N TRP A 297 -17.33 11.74 -4.91
CA TRP A 297 -17.04 12.86 -5.81
C TRP A 297 -17.30 12.52 -7.28
N VAL A 298 -16.82 11.35 -7.75
CA VAL A 298 -17.01 10.92 -9.15
C VAL A 298 -18.50 10.78 -9.47
N ARG A 299 -19.25 10.12 -8.59
CA ARG A 299 -20.70 9.93 -8.76
C ARG A 299 -21.43 11.28 -8.77
N GLY A 300 -21.06 12.19 -7.88
CA GLY A 300 -21.60 13.54 -7.84
C GLY A 300 -21.30 14.35 -9.11
N ALA A 301 -20.05 14.29 -9.60
CA ALA A 301 -19.60 14.96 -10.81
C ALA A 301 -20.36 14.45 -12.04
N ILE A 302 -20.41 13.13 -12.27
CA ILE A 302 -21.08 12.56 -13.45
C ILE A 302 -22.60 12.75 -13.41
N THR A 303 -23.19 12.69 -12.22
CA THR A 303 -24.62 12.94 -12.04
C THR A 303 -24.96 14.37 -12.40
N THR A 304 -24.17 15.33 -11.90
CA THR A 304 -24.41 16.75 -12.13
C THR A 304 -24.11 17.16 -13.57
N ALA A 305 -23.02 16.66 -14.15
CA ALA A 305 -22.58 17.03 -15.49
C ALA A 305 -23.39 16.37 -16.61
N LEU A 306 -24.01 15.20 -16.36
CA LEU A 306 -24.63 14.42 -17.43
C LEU A 306 -25.95 13.73 -17.03
N LEU A 307 -25.93 12.89 -16.00
CA LEU A 307 -27.04 11.94 -15.78
C LEU A 307 -28.35 12.59 -15.34
N ARG A 308 -28.33 13.81 -14.79
CA ARG A 308 -29.56 14.57 -14.49
C ARG A 308 -30.34 14.95 -15.75
N GLU A 309 -29.63 15.30 -16.82
CA GLU A 309 -30.23 15.71 -18.09
C GLU A 309 -30.40 14.54 -19.05
N LYS A 310 -29.48 13.57 -19.00
CA LYS A 310 -29.44 12.41 -19.88
C LYS A 310 -29.28 11.10 -19.10
N PRO A 311 -30.35 10.60 -18.44
CA PRO A 311 -30.29 9.39 -17.62
C PRO A 311 -29.89 8.12 -18.39
N GLU A 312 -30.16 8.08 -19.70
CA GLU A 312 -29.85 6.96 -20.60
C GLU A 312 -28.44 7.01 -21.21
N ALA A 313 -27.60 7.95 -20.76
CA ALA A 313 -26.25 8.12 -21.25
C ALA A 313 -25.39 6.86 -21.09
N THR A 314 -24.45 6.69 -22.02
CA THR A 314 -23.45 5.63 -21.98
C THR A 314 -22.13 6.20 -21.49
N ILE A 315 -21.58 5.66 -20.42
CA ILE A 315 -20.34 6.16 -19.79
C ILE A 315 -19.21 5.16 -20.00
N ALA A 316 -18.13 5.64 -20.60
CA ALA A 316 -16.87 4.90 -20.69
C ALA A 316 -16.18 4.89 -19.32
N VAL A 317 -15.62 3.75 -18.94
CA VAL A 317 -14.82 3.61 -17.71
C VAL A 317 -13.44 3.08 -18.06
N TRP A 318 -12.42 3.82 -17.68
CA TRP A 318 -11.03 3.39 -17.75
C TRP A 318 -10.55 3.03 -16.35
N GLY A 319 -10.38 1.72 -16.12
CA GLY A 319 -9.86 1.18 -14.87
C GLY A 319 -10.94 0.66 -13.92
N LEU A 320 -10.76 -0.59 -13.49
CA LEU A 320 -11.63 -1.33 -12.58
C LEU A 320 -10.87 -1.78 -11.32
N ALA A 321 -9.57 -2.03 -11.42
CA ALA A 321 -8.70 -2.35 -10.29
C ALA A 321 -8.65 -1.19 -9.27
N TYR A 322 -8.39 -1.48 -7.99
CA TYR A 322 -8.34 -0.44 -6.95
C TYR A 322 -7.15 0.52 -7.12
N LYS A 323 -6.10 0.10 -7.82
CA LYS A 323 -4.92 0.89 -8.20
C LYS A 323 -4.27 0.30 -9.46
N GLU A 324 -3.27 0.96 -10.01
CA GLU A 324 -2.45 0.38 -11.08
C GLU A 324 -1.63 -0.82 -10.60
N ASN A 325 -1.27 -1.70 -11.54
CA ASN A 325 -0.43 -2.90 -11.34
C ASN A 325 -1.03 -3.93 -10.36
N THR A 326 -2.35 -4.10 -10.35
CA THR A 326 -3.01 -5.17 -9.56
C THR A 326 -4.27 -5.70 -10.25
N HIS A 327 -4.60 -6.96 -10.00
CA HIS A 327 -5.86 -7.58 -10.41
C HIS A 327 -6.96 -7.46 -9.34
N SER A 328 -6.65 -6.88 -8.17
CA SER A 328 -7.59 -6.81 -7.07
C SER A 328 -8.63 -5.70 -7.26
N ILE A 329 -9.90 -6.06 -7.07
CA ILE A 329 -11.04 -5.14 -7.03
C ILE A 329 -11.55 -4.86 -5.61
N LYS A 330 -10.91 -5.44 -4.59
CA LYS A 330 -11.30 -5.24 -3.19
C LYS A 330 -11.18 -3.75 -2.84
N ASN A 331 -12.26 -3.18 -2.31
CA ASN A 331 -12.37 -1.75 -1.99
C ASN A 331 -12.06 -0.82 -3.19
N SER A 332 -12.26 -1.27 -4.43
CA SER A 332 -12.04 -0.45 -5.63
C SER A 332 -13.03 0.74 -5.70
N PRO A 333 -12.53 1.99 -5.80
CA PRO A 333 -13.38 3.16 -6.02
C PRO A 333 -14.16 3.08 -7.34
N SER A 334 -13.60 2.44 -8.37
CA SER A 334 -14.25 2.21 -9.66
C SER A 334 -15.49 1.35 -9.50
N VAL A 335 -15.35 0.20 -8.82
CA VAL A 335 -16.46 -0.72 -8.58
C VAL A 335 -17.53 -0.06 -7.71
N ALA A 336 -17.13 0.64 -6.64
CA ALA A 336 -18.08 1.36 -5.79
C ALA A 336 -18.87 2.43 -6.56
N THR A 337 -18.22 3.14 -7.49
CA THR A 337 -18.86 4.14 -8.35
C THR A 337 -19.88 3.50 -9.30
N ILE A 338 -19.48 2.43 -10.01
CA ILE A 338 -20.34 1.71 -10.95
C ILE A 338 -21.57 1.13 -10.23
N MET A 339 -21.35 0.45 -9.09
CA MET A 339 -22.43 -0.16 -8.31
C MET A 339 -23.38 0.89 -7.69
N GLY A 340 -22.89 2.11 -7.45
CA GLY A 340 -23.70 3.24 -6.99
C GLY A 340 -24.60 3.86 -8.06
N LEU A 341 -24.55 3.37 -9.31
CA LEU A 341 -25.28 3.90 -10.48
C LEU A 341 -25.98 2.76 -11.26
N PRO A 342 -26.91 2.01 -10.63
CA PRO A 342 -27.42 0.73 -11.15
C PRO A 342 -28.12 0.81 -12.52
N GLU A 343 -28.73 1.95 -12.85
CA GLU A 343 -29.47 2.14 -14.10
C GLU A 343 -28.59 2.62 -15.27
N THR A 344 -27.33 2.99 -14.98
CA THR A 344 -26.43 3.60 -15.93
C THR A 344 -25.79 2.55 -16.84
N ARG A 345 -25.63 2.86 -18.13
CA ARG A 345 -24.88 2.00 -19.05
C ARG A 345 -23.40 2.33 -18.99
N PHE A 346 -22.58 1.32 -18.70
CA PHE A 346 -21.13 1.44 -18.66
C PHE A 346 -20.46 0.57 -19.72
N VAL A 347 -19.43 1.13 -20.37
CA VAL A 347 -18.50 0.38 -21.21
C VAL A 347 -17.11 0.53 -20.59
N ALA A 348 -16.57 -0.55 -20.05
CA ALA A 348 -15.35 -0.51 -19.26
C ALA A 348 -14.19 -1.22 -19.95
N HIS A 349 -13.01 -0.65 -19.77
CA HIS A 349 -11.74 -1.30 -20.06
C HIS A 349 -10.87 -1.25 -18.79
N ASP A 350 -10.21 -2.36 -18.47
CA ASP A 350 -9.08 -2.42 -17.55
C ASP A 350 -8.04 -3.40 -18.13
N PRO A 351 -6.73 -3.09 -18.11
CA PRO A 351 -5.73 -3.97 -18.70
C PRO A 351 -5.61 -5.34 -18.04
N VAL A 352 -6.11 -5.50 -16.82
CA VAL A 352 -5.95 -6.70 -15.99
C VAL A 352 -7.29 -7.27 -15.53
N VAL A 353 -8.22 -6.41 -15.12
CA VAL A 353 -9.50 -6.82 -14.54
C VAL A 353 -10.58 -6.94 -15.62
N GLN A 354 -11.20 -8.12 -15.72
CA GLN A 354 -12.33 -8.33 -16.62
C GLN A 354 -13.61 -7.72 -16.03
N ALA A 355 -14.41 -7.03 -16.86
CA ALA A 355 -15.66 -6.41 -16.43
C ALA A 355 -16.68 -7.41 -15.88
N SER A 356 -16.61 -8.67 -16.32
CA SER A 356 -17.45 -9.78 -15.82
C SER A 356 -17.22 -10.10 -14.33
N ALA A 357 -16.12 -9.64 -13.73
CA ALA A 357 -15.88 -9.74 -12.29
C ALA A 357 -16.79 -8.80 -11.47
N ILE A 358 -17.51 -7.88 -12.12
CA ILE A 358 -18.37 -6.90 -11.48
C ILE A 358 -19.83 -7.23 -11.83
N SER A 359 -20.63 -7.51 -10.80
CA SER A 359 -22.04 -7.87 -10.96
C SER A 359 -22.91 -6.64 -11.20
N HIS A 360 -22.87 -6.09 -12.43
CA HIS A 360 -23.68 -4.94 -12.85
C HIS A 360 -24.38 -5.22 -14.19
N ALA A 361 -25.71 -5.18 -14.22
CA ALA A 361 -26.52 -5.63 -15.36
C ALA A 361 -26.28 -4.86 -16.67
N ARG A 362 -25.81 -3.61 -16.57
CA ARG A 362 -25.59 -2.71 -17.72
C ARG A 362 -24.11 -2.36 -17.92
N LEU A 363 -23.21 -3.21 -17.44
CA LEU A 363 -21.76 -3.08 -17.64
C LEU A 363 -21.29 -4.02 -18.74
N THR A 364 -20.55 -3.50 -19.71
CA THR A 364 -19.92 -4.29 -20.77
C THR A 364 -18.41 -4.04 -20.75
N GLY A 365 -17.62 -5.11 -20.87
CA GLY A 365 -16.17 -5.04 -21.01
C GLY A 365 -15.73 -4.98 -22.47
N VAL A 366 -14.61 -4.31 -22.74
CA VAL A 366 -13.98 -4.25 -24.07
C VAL A 366 -12.46 -4.39 -23.97
N ASP A 367 -11.81 -4.71 -25.09
CA ASP A 367 -10.39 -5.11 -25.14
C ASP A 367 -9.40 -3.96 -25.36
N SER A 368 -9.89 -2.73 -25.59
CA SER A 368 -9.00 -1.57 -25.73
C SER A 368 -9.58 -0.31 -25.10
N PRO A 369 -8.74 0.65 -24.66
CA PRO A 369 -9.21 1.90 -24.09
C PRO A 369 -10.04 2.71 -25.10
N LEU A 370 -9.68 2.71 -26.39
CA LEU A 370 -10.42 3.45 -27.42
C LEU A 370 -11.79 2.82 -27.71
N ALA A 371 -11.89 1.48 -27.72
CA ALA A 371 -13.17 0.80 -27.88
C ALA A 371 -14.17 1.18 -26.77
N ALA A 372 -13.69 1.47 -25.56
CA ALA A 372 -14.56 1.92 -24.47
C ALA A 372 -15.17 3.30 -24.73
N LEU A 373 -14.52 4.12 -25.56
CA LEU A 373 -14.95 5.49 -25.88
C LEU A 373 -15.96 5.56 -27.02
N GLU A 374 -16.06 4.53 -27.86
CA GLU A 374 -16.89 4.53 -29.06
C GLU A 374 -18.36 4.76 -28.70
N GLY A 375 -18.89 5.93 -29.07
CA GLY A 375 -20.27 6.30 -28.73
C GLY A 375 -20.51 6.50 -27.24
N ALA A 376 -19.49 6.81 -26.43
CA ALA A 376 -19.65 7.22 -25.04
C ALA A 376 -20.04 8.71 -24.94
N ASP A 377 -20.93 9.05 -24.01
CA ASP A 377 -21.30 10.43 -23.67
C ASP A 377 -20.32 11.08 -22.67
N ALA A 378 -19.66 10.25 -21.86
CA ALA A 378 -18.62 10.69 -20.94
C ALA A 378 -17.57 9.60 -20.71
N LEU A 379 -16.39 10.00 -20.25
CA LEU A 379 -15.33 9.13 -19.80
C LEU A 379 -15.06 9.36 -18.32
N MET A 380 -14.97 8.27 -17.55
CA MET A 380 -14.44 8.28 -16.18
C MET A 380 -13.11 7.51 -16.13
N ILE A 381 -12.03 8.18 -15.72
CA ILE A 381 -10.72 7.56 -15.52
C ILE A 381 -10.57 7.22 -14.04
N LEU A 382 -10.83 5.97 -13.68
CA LEU A 382 -10.97 5.53 -12.28
C LEU A 382 -9.80 4.68 -11.76
N THR A 383 -8.89 4.28 -12.66
CA THR A 383 -7.59 3.73 -12.29
C THR A 383 -6.52 4.32 -13.21
N PRO A 384 -5.46 4.98 -12.69
CA PRO A 384 -4.52 5.78 -13.48
C PRO A 384 -3.45 4.94 -14.22
N TRP A 385 -3.85 3.85 -14.87
CA TRP A 385 -2.94 2.94 -15.58
C TRP A 385 -2.04 3.67 -16.59
N PRO A 386 -0.73 3.34 -16.68
CA PRO A 386 0.18 3.94 -17.66
C PRO A 386 -0.26 3.76 -19.13
N ALA A 387 -1.07 2.73 -19.43
CA ALA A 387 -1.66 2.53 -20.75
C ALA A 387 -2.55 3.70 -21.20
N TYR A 388 -3.31 4.30 -20.27
CA TYR A 388 -4.25 5.38 -20.59
C TYR A 388 -3.56 6.72 -20.85
N ARG A 389 -2.38 6.96 -20.25
CA ARG A 389 -1.54 8.13 -20.57
C ARG A 389 -1.06 8.16 -22.02
N ARG A 390 -1.05 7.00 -22.69
CA ARG A 390 -0.60 6.87 -24.08
C ARG A 390 -1.72 7.20 -25.09
N VAL A 391 -2.96 7.31 -24.64
CA VAL A 391 -4.08 7.71 -25.51
C VAL A 391 -4.10 9.23 -25.62
N GLY A 392 -3.96 9.75 -26.83
CA GLY A 392 -3.95 11.19 -27.07
C GLY A 392 -5.31 11.82 -26.77
N VAL A 393 -5.31 13.00 -26.14
CA VAL A 393 -6.54 13.75 -25.84
C VAL A 393 -7.37 14.04 -27.10
N ALA A 394 -6.72 14.30 -28.24
CA ALA A 394 -7.40 14.46 -29.52
C ALA A 394 -8.12 13.20 -29.99
N ASP A 395 -7.56 12.01 -29.72
CA ASP A 395 -8.22 10.74 -30.02
C ASP A 395 -9.42 10.51 -29.11
N ILE A 396 -9.33 10.89 -27.83
CA ILE A 396 -10.47 10.85 -26.89
C ILE A 396 -11.62 11.70 -27.43
N SER A 397 -11.34 12.98 -27.74
CA SER A 397 -12.32 13.93 -28.27
C SER A 397 -12.95 13.49 -29.59
N ARG A 398 -12.17 12.88 -30.49
CA ARG A 398 -12.65 12.38 -31.78
C ARG A 398 -13.51 11.12 -31.68
N THR A 399 -13.24 10.25 -30.70
CA THR A 399 -13.88 8.93 -30.58
C THR A 399 -15.17 8.99 -29.78
N MET A 400 -15.22 9.83 -28.75
CA MET A 400 -16.41 10.00 -27.91
C MET A 400 -17.52 10.76 -28.64
N ARG A 401 -18.78 10.45 -28.28
CA ARG A 401 -19.94 11.26 -28.70
C ARG A 401 -20.04 12.54 -27.88
N GLY A 402 -19.84 12.43 -26.56
CA GLY A 402 -19.88 13.57 -25.65
C GLY A 402 -18.49 14.13 -25.34
N ARG A 403 -18.45 15.15 -24.49
CA ARG A 403 -17.24 15.93 -24.20
C ARG A 403 -16.76 15.79 -22.75
N ILE A 404 -17.54 15.16 -21.89
CA ILE A 404 -17.29 15.12 -20.45
C ILE A 404 -16.21 14.09 -20.13
N VAL A 405 -15.15 14.53 -19.45
CA VAL A 405 -14.10 13.66 -18.94
C VAL A 405 -13.92 13.90 -17.45
N ILE A 406 -14.11 12.86 -16.64
CA ILE A 406 -13.92 12.87 -15.19
C ILE A 406 -12.65 12.09 -14.87
N ASP A 407 -11.64 12.82 -14.43
CA ASP A 407 -10.29 12.30 -14.19
C ASP A 407 -9.79 12.83 -12.84
N PRO A 408 -10.16 12.18 -11.72
CA PRO A 408 -9.74 12.60 -10.38
C PRO A 408 -8.23 12.45 -10.15
N TYR A 409 -7.51 11.72 -11.02
CA TYR A 409 -6.08 11.46 -10.90
C TYR A 409 -5.21 12.43 -11.71
N ARG A 410 -5.84 13.34 -12.47
CA ARG A 410 -5.17 14.25 -13.39
C ARG A 410 -4.21 13.51 -14.32
N LEU A 411 -4.70 12.39 -14.88
CA LEU A 411 -3.95 11.55 -15.79
C LEU A 411 -3.68 12.27 -17.11
N LEU A 412 -4.66 13.01 -17.60
CA LEU A 412 -4.58 13.85 -18.79
C LEU A 412 -4.12 15.27 -18.45
N ASP A 413 -3.54 15.97 -19.42
CA ASP A 413 -3.22 17.39 -19.26
C ASP A 413 -4.49 18.24 -19.40
N PRO A 414 -4.88 19.04 -18.39
CA PRO A 414 -6.11 19.83 -18.44
C PRO A 414 -6.15 20.87 -19.56
N ARG A 415 -4.99 21.45 -19.94
CA ARG A 415 -4.93 22.44 -21.02
C ARG A 415 -5.11 21.78 -22.38
N ALA A 416 -4.50 20.62 -22.59
CA ALA A 416 -4.70 19.81 -23.78
C ALA A 416 -6.16 19.34 -23.88
N ALA A 417 -6.78 18.91 -22.77
CA ALA A 417 -8.20 18.55 -22.71
C ALA A 417 -9.11 19.70 -23.13
N ALA A 418 -8.91 20.88 -22.55
CA ALA A 418 -9.66 22.08 -22.92
C ALA A 418 -9.44 22.48 -24.39
N ALA A 419 -8.20 22.44 -24.89
CA ALA A 419 -7.88 22.74 -26.28
C ALA A 419 -8.51 21.76 -27.28
N ALA A 420 -8.73 20.50 -26.86
CA ALA A 420 -9.45 19.50 -27.63
C ALA A 420 -10.99 19.60 -27.51
N GLY A 421 -11.50 20.61 -26.78
CA GLY A 421 -12.94 20.84 -26.59
C GLY A 421 -13.60 19.87 -25.61
N LEU A 422 -12.84 19.27 -24.70
CA LEU A 422 -13.36 18.40 -23.64
C LEU A 422 -13.69 19.21 -22.40
N ASP A 423 -14.83 18.89 -21.78
CA ASP A 423 -15.24 19.39 -20.49
C ASP A 423 -14.60 18.52 -19.41
N TYR A 424 -13.44 18.97 -18.94
CA TYR A 424 -12.56 18.20 -18.06
C TYR A 424 -12.84 18.51 -16.59
N TYR A 425 -13.05 17.45 -15.80
CA TYR A 425 -13.30 17.50 -14.37
C TYR A 425 -12.19 16.75 -13.64
N THR A 426 -11.48 17.45 -12.76
CA THR A 426 -10.44 16.88 -11.89
C THR A 426 -10.59 17.44 -10.48
N LEU A 427 -10.13 16.67 -9.49
CA LEU A 427 -10.08 17.14 -8.10
C LEU A 427 -9.22 18.40 -7.98
N GLY A 428 -9.68 19.35 -7.17
CA GLY A 428 -8.91 20.55 -6.85
C GLY A 428 -8.88 21.63 -7.92
N SER A 429 -9.69 21.51 -8.98
CA SER A 429 -9.81 22.50 -10.05
C SER A 429 -11.27 22.88 -10.25
N ARG A 430 -11.53 24.17 -10.49
CA ARG A 430 -12.87 24.59 -10.88
C ARG A 430 -13.11 24.17 -12.33
N HIS A 431 -14.21 23.47 -12.57
CA HIS A 431 -14.65 23.26 -13.95
C HIS A 431 -15.04 24.60 -14.58
N ASN A 432 -14.33 24.99 -15.65
CA ASN A 432 -14.73 26.09 -16.52
C ASN A 432 -15.31 25.46 -17.80
N PRO A 433 -16.61 25.64 -18.08
CA PRO A 433 -17.21 25.10 -19.30
C PRO A 433 -16.47 25.64 -20.53
N SER A 434 -16.24 24.77 -21.52
CA SER A 434 -15.61 25.18 -22.77
C SER A 434 -16.44 26.30 -23.44
N ALA A 435 -15.76 27.34 -23.96
CA ALA A 435 -16.41 28.49 -24.57
C ALA A 435 -17.30 28.05 -25.75
N GLY A 436 -18.61 28.00 -25.52
CA GLY A 436 -19.59 27.45 -26.46
C GLY A 436 -20.96 27.16 -25.86
N THR A 437 -21.10 27.20 -24.53
CA THR A 437 -22.38 27.01 -23.84
C THR A 437 -22.83 28.31 -23.15
N LEU A 438 -23.41 29.22 -23.95
CA LEU A 438 -24.36 30.25 -23.50
C LEU A 438 -25.49 30.36 -24.51
#